data_AF-W7PZT3-F1
#
_entry.id   AF-W7PZT3-F1
#
_cell.length_a   1.000
_cell.length_b   1.000
_cell.length_c   1.000
_cell.angle_alpha   90.00
_cell.angle_beta   90.00
_cell.angle_gamma   90.00
#
_symmetry.space_group_name_H-M   'P 1'
#
loop_
_entity.id
_entity.type
_entity.pdbx_description
1 polymer ?
#
loop_
_entity_poly.entity_id
_entity_poly.type
_entity_poly.pdbx_seq_one_letter_code
_entity_poly.pdbx_strand_id
1 'polypeptide(L)'
;MPRAGLLIGSDCAVLTPELIRHCHSALVEAEAKAVCLPAEDGGYALIGVNRSEASLFSGIDWGTERVMAQTHHRIEALGWRLACPATVWDVDRPEDVIRLTHHWA
;
A
#
# COMPACT_ATOMS: atom_id res chain seq x y z
N MET A 1 -12.51 -8.77 18.72
CA MET A 1 -12.58 -7.50 17.96
C MET A 1 -11.57 -7.60 16.82
N PRO A 2 -11.97 -7.48 15.55
CA PRO A 2 -11.00 -7.36 14.46
C PRO A 2 -10.13 -6.12 14.74
N ARG A 3 -8.81 -6.24 14.56
CA ARG A 3 -7.86 -5.13 14.69
C ARG A 3 -7.37 -4.72 13.31
N ALA A 4 -7.16 -3.42 13.11
CA ALA A 4 -6.46 -2.92 11.94
C ALA A 4 -5.05 -3.53 11.88
N GLY A 5 -4.68 -4.04 10.71
CA GLY A 5 -3.34 -4.55 10.43
C GLY A 5 -2.77 -3.85 9.20
N LEU A 6 -1.48 -3.53 9.25
CA LEU A 6 -0.70 -3.02 8.13
C LEU A 6 0.34 -4.07 7.75
N LEU A 7 0.47 -4.33 6.45
CA LEU A 7 1.55 -5.10 5.84
C LEU A 7 2.39 -4.14 4.99
N ILE A 8 3.71 -4.22 5.15
CA ILE A 8 4.66 -3.28 4.55
C ILE A 8 5.81 -4.07 3.93
N GLY A 9 6.22 -3.68 2.72
CA GLY A 9 7.48 -4.12 2.10
C GLY A 9 8.71 -3.50 2.79
N SER A 10 9.85 -4.17 2.74
CA SER A 10 11.10 -3.70 3.37
C SER A 10 12.01 -2.91 2.42
N ASP A 11 11.62 -2.80 1.17
CA ASP A 11 12.32 -2.18 0.02
C ASP A 11 11.90 -0.72 -0.24
N CYS A 12 10.85 -0.22 0.42
CA CYS A 12 10.40 1.16 0.28
C CYS A 12 11.03 2.09 1.32
N ALA A 13 12.26 2.54 1.05
CA ALA A 13 13.04 3.37 1.95
C ALA A 13 12.49 4.80 2.17
N VAL A 14 11.50 5.22 1.37
CA VAL A 14 10.83 6.54 1.49
C VAL A 14 9.66 6.54 2.46
N LEU A 15 9.30 5.40 3.04
CA LEU A 15 8.28 5.34 4.08
C LEU A 15 8.74 6.07 5.35
N THR A 16 7.93 7.02 5.80
CA THR A 16 8.17 7.74 7.06
C THR A 16 7.25 7.23 8.18
N PRO A 17 7.66 7.36 9.45
CA PRO A 17 6.78 7.07 10.58
C PRO A 17 5.45 7.85 10.53
N GLU A 18 5.48 9.09 10.04
CA GLU A 18 4.30 9.93 9.86
C GLU A 18 3.34 9.35 8.82
N LEU A 19 3.84 8.88 7.69
CA LEU A 19 3.03 8.28 6.64
C LEU A 19 2.41 6.95 7.10
N ILE A 20 3.16 6.13 7.83
CA ILE A 20 2.65 4.88 8.41
C ILE A 20 1.54 5.18 9.44
N ARG A 21 1.74 6.19 10.32
CA ARG A 21 0.71 6.63 11.26
C ARG A 21 -0.54 7.15 10.53
N HIS A 22 -0.38 7.92 9.46
CA HIS A 22 -1.50 8.37 8.63
C HIS A 22 -2.29 7.18 8.07
N CYS A 23 -1.60 6.17 7.52
CA CYS A 23 -2.25 4.97 7.00
C CYS A 23 -3.04 4.22 8.09
N HIS A 24 -2.46 4.10 9.28
CA HIS A 24 -3.15 3.50 10.43
C HIS A 24 -4.39 4.30 10.84
N SER A 25 -4.27 5.62 10.99
CA SER A 25 -5.41 6.50 11.33
C SER A 25 -6.51 6.43 10.27
N ALA A 26 -6.18 6.27 8.98
CA ALA A 26 -7.19 6.08 7.93
C ALA A 26 -8.08 4.84 8.19
N LEU A 27 -7.53 3.77 8.75
CA LEU A 27 -8.29 2.54 9.06
C LEU A 27 -9.07 2.61 10.37
N VAL A 28 -8.60 3.40 11.34
CA VAL A 28 -9.18 3.47 12.69
C VAL A 28 -10.19 4.61 12.80
N GLU A 29 -9.92 5.75 12.17
CA GLU A 29 -10.67 6.99 12.33
C GLU A 29 -11.53 7.33 11.10
N ALA A 30 -11.08 6.98 9.89
CA ALA A 30 -11.61 7.55 8.64
C ALA A 30 -12.62 6.66 7.86
N GLU A 31 -13.34 5.76 8.54
CA GLU A 31 -14.30 4.78 7.96
C GLU A 31 -13.74 3.84 6.86
N ALA A 32 -12.51 4.05 6.38
CA ALA A 32 -11.92 3.23 5.33
C ALA A 32 -11.78 1.78 5.81
N LYS A 33 -12.07 0.84 4.91
CA LYS A 33 -11.90 -0.60 5.17
C LYS A 33 -10.54 -1.10 4.71
N ALA A 34 -9.94 -0.38 3.76
CA ALA A 34 -8.60 -0.62 3.27
C ALA A 34 -7.81 0.69 3.11
N VAL A 35 -6.50 0.60 3.21
CA VAL A 35 -5.55 1.66 2.87
C VAL A 35 -4.42 1.06 2.04
N CYS A 36 -3.95 1.75 1.02
CA CYS A 36 -2.77 1.36 0.24
C CYS A 36 -1.84 2.56 0.06
N LEU A 37 -0.54 2.30 -0.02
CA LEU A 37 0.45 3.21 -0.60
C LEU A 37 0.88 2.62 -1.95
N PRO A 38 0.30 3.05 -3.08
CA PRO A 38 0.70 2.60 -4.41
C PRO A 38 2.19 2.86 -4.63
N ALA A 39 2.88 1.89 -5.21
CA ALA A 39 4.24 2.05 -5.71
C ALA A 39 4.18 2.53 -7.17
N GLU A 40 5.18 3.29 -7.60
CA GLU A 40 5.28 3.83 -8.97
C GLU A 40 5.37 2.72 -10.05
N ASP A 41 5.79 1.52 -9.68
CA ASP A 41 5.91 0.34 -10.55
C ASP A 41 4.58 -0.38 -10.83
N GLY A 42 3.48 0.07 -10.18
CA GLY A 42 2.14 -0.51 -10.27
C GLY A 42 1.80 -1.52 -9.17
N GLY A 43 2.71 -1.77 -8.24
CA GLY A 43 2.46 -2.46 -6.98
C GLY A 43 1.99 -1.54 -5.85
N TYR A 44 2.24 -1.96 -4.61
CA TYR A 44 2.06 -1.14 -3.42
C TYR A 44 3.08 -1.50 -2.35
N ALA A 45 3.69 -0.49 -1.72
CA ALA A 45 4.65 -0.69 -0.63
C ALA A 45 3.96 -1.00 0.70
N LEU A 46 2.69 -0.61 0.84
CA LEU A 46 1.89 -0.84 2.04
C LEU A 46 0.46 -1.16 1.64
N ILE A 47 -0.11 -2.19 2.29
CA ILE A 47 -1.56 -2.43 2.33
C ILE A 47 -2.00 -2.63 3.77
N GLY A 48 -3.15 -2.07 4.11
CA GLY A 48 -3.74 -2.23 5.43
C GLY A 48 -5.24 -2.45 5.34
N VAL A 49 -5.77 -3.25 6.27
CA VAL A 49 -7.21 -3.52 6.39
C VAL A 49 -7.64 -3.56 7.85
N ASN A 50 -8.88 -3.14 8.13
CA ASN A 50 -9.50 -3.32 9.46
C ASN A 50 -10.45 -4.51 9.53
N ARG A 51 -10.60 -5.24 8.43
CA ARG A 51 -11.34 -6.49 8.31
C ARG A 51 -10.58 -7.43 7.37
N SER A 52 -10.31 -8.65 7.82
CA SER A 52 -9.70 -9.66 6.96
C SER A 52 -10.71 -10.22 5.97
N GLU A 53 -10.31 -10.33 4.70
CA GLU A 53 -11.11 -10.92 3.63
C GLU A 53 -10.14 -11.55 2.61
N ALA A 54 -10.17 -12.88 2.47
CA ALA A 54 -9.18 -13.59 1.65
C ALA A 54 -9.36 -13.30 0.15
N SER A 55 -10.58 -13.01 -0.28
CA SER A 55 -10.88 -12.68 -1.69
C SER A 55 -10.21 -11.39 -2.18
N LEU A 56 -9.76 -10.52 -1.27
CA LEU A 56 -8.97 -9.32 -1.58
C LEU A 56 -7.72 -9.63 -2.40
N PHE A 57 -7.08 -10.77 -2.14
CA PHE A 57 -5.82 -11.18 -2.77
C PHE A 57 -6.02 -12.25 -3.86
N SER A 58 -7.26 -12.58 -4.21
CA SER A 58 -7.56 -13.62 -5.19
C SER A 58 -7.44 -13.12 -6.62
N GLY A 59 -6.81 -13.92 -7.48
CA GLY A 59 -6.68 -13.63 -8.91
C GLY A 59 -5.97 -12.31 -9.20
N ILE A 60 -4.94 -12.00 -8.40
CA ILE A 60 -4.01 -10.91 -8.64
C ILE A 60 -2.83 -11.48 -9.44
N ASP A 61 -2.46 -10.79 -10.51
CA ASP A 61 -1.31 -11.11 -11.34
C ASP A 61 -0.04 -10.53 -10.69
N TRP A 62 0.42 -11.20 -9.63
CA TRP A 62 1.59 -10.80 -8.84
C TRP A 62 2.85 -10.64 -9.70
N GLY A 63 3.67 -9.64 -9.33
CA GLY A 63 4.91 -9.30 -10.06
C GLY A 63 4.66 -8.53 -11.36
N THR A 64 3.50 -7.88 -11.51
CA THR A 64 3.19 -7.03 -12.67
C THR A 64 2.70 -5.66 -12.23
N GLU A 65 2.79 -4.67 -13.12
CA GLU A 65 2.27 -3.31 -12.91
C GLU A 65 0.74 -3.24 -12.69
N ARG A 66 0.04 -4.36 -12.85
CA ARG A 66 -1.43 -4.44 -12.72
C ARG A 66 -1.88 -4.75 -11.29
N VAL A 67 -0.97 -5.06 -10.37
CA VAL A 67 -1.27 -5.49 -9.00
C VAL A 67 -2.15 -4.47 -8.28
N MET A 68 -1.76 -3.20 -8.22
CA MET A 68 -2.53 -2.17 -7.51
C MET A 68 -3.92 -1.96 -8.12
N ALA A 69 -4.02 -1.95 -9.45
CA ALA A 69 -5.29 -1.79 -10.15
C ALA A 69 -6.26 -2.97 -9.88
N GLN A 70 -5.73 -4.20 -9.89
CA GLN A 70 -6.51 -5.40 -9.59
C GLN A 70 -6.94 -5.43 -8.12
N THR A 71 -6.04 -5.07 -7.19
CA THR A 71 -6.38 -4.95 -5.76
C THR A 71 -7.45 -3.89 -5.53
N HIS A 72 -7.35 -2.73 -6.19
CA HIS A 72 -8.39 -1.69 -6.13
C HIS A 72 -9.77 -2.25 -6.54
N HIS A 73 -9.83 -2.97 -7.67
CA HIS A 73 -11.08 -3.56 -8.15
C HIS A 73 -11.65 -4.59 -7.16
N ARG A 74 -10.81 -5.37 -6.47
CA ARG A 74 -11.25 -6.29 -5.41
C ARG A 74 -11.84 -5.53 -4.22
N ILE A 75 -11.23 -4.42 -3.82
CA ILE A 75 -11.72 -3.58 -2.72
C ILE A 75 -13.08 -2.97 -3.07
N GLU A 76 -13.24 -2.47 -4.31
CA GLU A 76 -14.53 -1.98 -4.81
C GLU A 76 -15.60 -3.07 -4.83
N ALA A 77 -15.26 -4.27 -5.30
CA ALA A 77 -16.19 -5.42 -5.33
C ALA A 77 -16.65 -5.85 -3.92
N LEU A 78 -15.83 -5.61 -2.90
CA LEU A 78 -16.18 -5.82 -1.49
C LEU A 78 -17.05 -4.69 -0.89
N GLY A 79 -17.32 -3.63 -1.65
CA GLY A 79 -18.02 -2.44 -1.18
C GLY A 79 -17.20 -1.64 -0.16
N TRP A 80 -15.87 -1.76 -0.19
CA TRP A 80 -14.97 -1.14 0.76
C TRP A 80 -14.49 0.20 0.25
N ARG A 81 -14.38 1.19 1.15
CA ARG A 81 -13.70 2.43 0.85
C ARG A 81 -12.19 2.23 1.02
N LEU A 82 -11.44 2.57 -0.04
CA LEU A 82 -9.98 2.62 -0.03
C LEU A 82 -9.49 4.04 0.26
N ALA A 83 -8.46 4.16 1.09
CA ALA A 83 -7.65 5.37 1.21
C ALA A 83 -6.27 5.17 0.56
N CYS A 84 -5.80 6.17 -0.20
CA CYS A 84 -4.45 6.21 -0.78
C CYS A 84 -3.79 7.56 -0.47
N PRO A 85 -3.19 7.73 0.73
CA PRO A 85 -2.72 9.03 1.19
C PRO A 85 -1.46 9.54 0.44
N ALA A 86 -0.72 8.66 -0.22
CA ALA A 86 0.40 9.01 -1.08
C ALA A 86 0.71 7.88 -2.08
N THR A 87 1.38 8.23 -3.18
CA THR A 87 2.13 7.29 -4.03
C THR A 87 3.59 7.34 -3.60
N VAL A 88 4.25 6.19 -3.55
CA VAL A 88 5.65 6.01 -3.13
C VAL A 88 6.42 5.22 -4.18
N TRP A 89 7.71 4.98 -3.95
CA TRP A 89 8.56 4.16 -4.81
C TRP A 89 9.48 3.28 -3.95
N ASP A 90 9.71 2.07 -4.43
CA ASP A 90 10.58 1.03 -3.90
C ASP A 90 11.95 1.07 -4.57
N VAL A 91 12.92 0.41 -3.95
CA VAL A 91 14.30 0.33 -4.42
C VAL A 91 14.54 -1.04 -5.04
N ASP A 92 14.30 -1.16 -6.35
CA ASP A 92 14.39 -2.44 -7.08
C ASP A 92 15.59 -2.54 -8.01
N ARG A 93 16.01 -1.39 -8.56
CA ARG A 93 17.05 -1.30 -9.60
C ARG A 93 18.23 -0.46 -9.12
N PRO A 94 19.42 -0.62 -9.74
CA PRO A 94 20.58 0.19 -9.38
C PRO A 94 20.34 1.71 -9.45
N GLU A 95 19.54 2.17 -10.40
CA GLU A 95 19.13 3.58 -10.53
C GLU A 95 18.33 4.10 -9.33
N ASP A 96 17.56 3.26 -8.64
CA ASP A 96 16.76 3.65 -7.48
C ASP A 96 17.64 3.95 -6.27
N VAL A 97 18.81 3.30 -6.17
CA VAL A 97 19.82 3.63 -5.14
C VAL A 97 20.38 5.03 -5.38
N ILE A 98 20.61 5.40 -6.64
CA ILE A 98 21.07 6.76 -6.98
C ILE A 98 19.97 7.77 -6.63
N ARG A 99 18.70 7.49 -6.97
CA ARG A 99 17.56 8.30 -6.56
C ARG A 99 17.50 8.45 -5.03
N LEU A 100 17.70 7.36 -4.29
CA LEU A 100 17.67 7.34 -2.82
C LEU A 100 18.76 8.22 -2.20
N THR A 101 19.98 8.17 -2.74
CA THR A 101 21.07 9.03 -2.22
C THR A 101 20.76 10.52 -2.32
N HIS A 102 20.03 10.95 -3.37
CA HIS A 102 19.59 12.34 -3.51
C HIS A 102 18.38 12.68 -2.62
N HIS A 103 17.55 11.69 -2.29
CA HIS A 103 16.39 11.89 -1.41
C HIS A 103 16.78 12.16 0.05
N TRP A 104 17.92 11.64 0.50
CA TRP A 104 18.44 11.81 1.86
C TRP A 104 19.51 12.90 2.01
N ALA A 105 19.91 13.55 0.92
CA ALA A 105 20.85 14.66 0.93
C ALA A 105 20.17 15.95 1.42
#